data_AF-A0A0C3QL34-F1
#
_entry.id   AF-A0A0C3QL34-F1
#
_cell.length_a   1.000
_cell.length_b   1.000
_cell.length_c   1.000
_cell.angle_alpha   90.00
_cell.angle_beta   90.00
_cell.angle_gamma   90.00
#
_symmetry.space_group_name_H-M   'P 1'
#
loop_
_entity.id
_entity.type
_entity.pdbx_description
1 polymer ?
#
loop_
_entity_poly.entity_id
_entity_poly.type
_entity_poly.pdbx_seq_one_letter_code
_entity_poly.pdbx_strand_id
1 'polypeptide(L)'
;MKQAIRHAPRWIVRRLTDTYVTLSVAEIAKAIASDVATSSTPEAIQETTLLILSMIEHNEIYATLTPSPETPGTAIVTFRDPPPPKYFDPAVLEKIVRDAQNNNTQLGLLDRDVGKSRAYLNKAVKDKEGSGMAFDDMAEMEMERLRGDWD
;
A
#
# COMPACT_ATOMS: atom_id res chain seq x y z
N MET A 1 7.73 0.12 9.46
CA MET A 1 6.61 1.08 9.26
C MET A 1 7.03 2.53 9.05
N LYS A 2 8.02 3.09 9.78
CA LYS A 2 8.42 4.51 9.60
C LYS A 2 9.01 4.86 8.22
N GLN A 3 9.59 3.89 7.51
CA GLN A 3 10.09 4.07 6.14
C GLN A 3 8.96 4.31 5.13
N ALA A 4 7.83 3.59 5.22
CA ALA A 4 6.74 3.70 4.24
C ALA A 4 6.13 5.12 4.21
N ILE A 5 5.98 5.75 5.38
CA ILE A 5 5.44 7.12 5.50
C ILE A 5 6.37 8.14 4.84
N ARG A 6 7.70 7.94 4.92
CA ARG A 6 8.69 8.84 4.30
C ARG A 6 8.70 8.77 2.77
N HIS A 7 8.22 7.67 2.19
CA HIS A 7 8.14 7.51 0.74
C HIS A 7 6.81 7.99 0.14
N ALA A 8 5.83 8.38 0.97
CA ALA A 8 4.51 8.84 0.50
C ALA A 8 4.61 9.99 -0.54
N PRO A 9 5.45 11.04 -0.35
CA PRO A 9 5.57 12.10 -1.35
C PRO A 9 6.11 11.60 -2.70
N ARG A 10 7.05 10.65 -2.68
CA ARG A 10 7.64 10.07 -3.90
C ARG A 10 6.61 9.26 -4.69
N TRP A 11 5.70 8.58 -4.00
CA TRP A 11 4.61 7.83 -4.64
C TRP A 11 3.61 8.75 -5.34
N ILE A 12 3.28 9.88 -4.72
CA ILE A 12 2.38 10.88 -5.31
C ILE A 12 3.00 11.45 -6.58
N VAL A 13 4.28 11.83 -6.55
CA VAL A 13 4.99 12.32 -7.75
C VAL A 13 4.99 11.27 -8.85
N ARG A 14 5.24 9.99 -8.52
CA ARG A 14 5.18 8.90 -9.49
C ARG A 14 3.78 8.67 -10.07
N ARG A 15 2.73 8.86 -9.27
CA ARG A 15 1.35 8.79 -9.78
C ARG A 15 1.03 9.92 -10.76
N LEU A 16 1.57 11.12 -10.52
CA LEU A 16 1.35 12.26 -11.42
C LEU A 16 2.00 12.07 -12.78
N THR A 17 3.07 11.27 -12.88
CA THR A 17 3.70 10.95 -14.17
C THR A 17 2.82 10.10 -15.08
N ASP A 18 1.89 9.31 -14.51
CA ASP A 18 0.97 8.47 -15.29
C ASP A 18 -0.14 9.28 -15.97
N THR A 19 -0.48 10.45 -15.41
CA THR A 19 -1.63 11.26 -15.85
C THR A 19 -1.22 12.54 -16.58
N TYR A 20 -0.03 13.07 -16.31
CA TYR A 20 0.41 14.37 -16.83
C TYR A 20 1.73 14.25 -17.59
N VAL A 21 1.80 14.92 -18.74
CA VAL A 21 3.05 15.07 -19.51
C VAL A 21 3.84 16.29 -19.02
N THR A 22 3.15 17.39 -18.70
CA THR A 22 3.73 18.64 -18.21
C THR A 22 2.92 19.12 -17.02
N LEU A 23 3.58 19.49 -15.92
CA LEU A 23 2.92 19.97 -14.71
C LEU A 23 3.80 21.01 -14.00
N SER A 24 3.20 22.02 -13.37
CA SER A 24 3.96 22.99 -12.59
C SER A 24 4.39 22.41 -11.24
N VAL A 25 5.54 22.82 -10.71
CA VAL A 25 5.98 22.39 -9.36
C VAL A 25 5.00 22.83 -8.28
N ALA A 26 4.31 23.96 -8.47
CA ALA A 26 3.30 24.45 -7.52
C ALA A 26 2.09 23.50 -7.43
N GLU A 27 1.63 22.96 -8.56
CA GLU A 27 0.55 21.96 -8.59
C GLU A 27 0.99 20.64 -7.97
N ILE A 28 2.24 20.22 -8.20
CA ILE A 28 2.81 19.01 -7.58
C ILE A 28 2.88 19.20 -6.06
N ALA A 29 3.39 20.34 -5.59
CA ALA A 29 3.46 20.67 -4.17
C ALA A 29 2.06 20.67 -3.53
N LYS A 30 1.06 21.20 -4.24
CA LYS A 30 -0.34 21.17 -3.79
C LYS A 30 -0.90 19.75 -3.71
N ALA A 31 -0.59 18.89 -4.67
CA ALA A 31 -1.02 17.49 -4.66
C ALA A 31 -0.41 16.74 -3.46
N ILE A 32 0.88 16.94 -3.18
CA ILE A 32 1.56 16.37 -2.01
C ILE A 32 0.95 16.90 -0.71
N ALA A 33 0.76 18.22 -0.62
CA ALA A 33 0.13 18.90 0.51
C ALA A 33 -1.27 18.36 0.83
N SER A 34 -2.07 18.08 -0.20
CA SER A 34 -3.45 17.58 -0.06
C SER A 34 -3.54 16.17 0.53
N ASP A 35 -2.52 15.34 0.32
CA ASP A 35 -2.49 13.95 0.81
C ASP A 35 -1.72 13.82 2.14
N VAL A 36 -0.72 14.68 2.37
CA VAL A 36 0.17 14.63 3.55
C VAL A 36 -0.19 15.70 4.60
N ALA A 37 -1.30 16.43 4.43
CA ALA A 37 -1.76 17.50 5.35
C ALA A 37 -0.67 18.56 5.65
N THR A 38 0.16 18.88 4.65
CA THR A 38 1.24 19.89 4.77
C THR A 38 0.80 21.19 4.11
N SER A 39 1.10 22.34 4.71
CA SER A 39 0.70 23.66 4.21
C SER A 39 1.36 23.98 2.87
N SER A 40 0.60 24.53 1.91
CA SER A 40 1.14 25.03 0.63
C SER A 40 1.84 26.38 0.82
N THR A 41 3.07 26.35 1.35
CA THR A 41 3.95 27.51 1.52
C THR A 41 4.97 27.58 0.38
N PRO A 42 5.58 28.76 0.12
CA PRO A 42 6.69 28.87 -0.85
C PRO A 42 7.87 27.94 -0.54
N GLU A 43 8.10 27.64 0.74
CA GLU A 43 9.08 26.65 1.19
C GLU A 43 8.75 25.23 0.69
N ALA A 44 7.47 24.86 0.66
CA ALA A 44 7.02 23.55 0.15
C ALA A 44 7.26 23.39 -1.36
N ILE A 45 7.19 24.47 -2.13
CA ILE A 45 7.52 24.45 -3.57
C ILE A 45 9.02 24.17 -3.76
N GLN A 46 9.87 24.78 -2.92
CA GLN A 46 11.32 24.55 -2.96
C GLN A 46 11.67 23.12 -2.52
N GLU A 47 11.06 22.62 -1.44
CA GLU A 47 11.23 21.23 -0.98
C GLU A 47 10.78 20.23 -2.05
N THR A 48 9.64 20.49 -2.71
CA THR A 48 9.15 19.66 -3.82
C THR A 48 10.12 19.68 -5.00
N THR A 49 10.74 20.82 -5.30
CA THR A 49 11.76 20.91 -6.35
C THR A 49 12.98 20.03 -6.02
N LEU A 50 13.47 20.10 -4.78
CA LEU A 50 14.58 19.27 -4.32
C LEU A 50 14.21 17.78 -4.32
N LEU A 51 12.97 17.46 -3.95
CA LEU A 51 12.46 16.10 -4.00
C LEU A 51 12.47 15.56 -5.43
N ILE A 52 11.91 16.31 -6.38
CA ILE A 52 11.87 15.93 -7.80
C ILE A 52 13.29 15.79 -8.35
N LEU A 53 14.19 16.72 -8.03
CA LEU A 53 15.59 16.63 -8.43
C LEU A 53 16.24 15.34 -7.89
N SER A 54 16.02 15.03 -6.60
CA SER A 54 16.51 13.77 -6.02
C SER A 54 15.92 12.56 -6.73
N MET A 55 14.65 12.59 -7.14
CA MET A 55 14.01 11.48 -7.85
C MET A 55 14.57 11.31 -9.27
N ILE A 56 14.94 12.41 -9.94
CA ILE A 56 15.61 12.37 -11.24
C ILE A 56 17.02 11.79 -11.09
N GLU A 57 17.79 12.24 -10.08
CA GLU A 57 19.14 11.74 -9.81
C GLU A 57 19.18 10.23 -9.50
N HIS A 58 18.18 9.72 -8.78
CA HIS A 58 18.06 8.30 -8.45
C HIS A 58 17.41 7.45 -9.57
N ASN A 59 17.17 8.02 -10.76
CA ASN A 59 16.46 7.38 -11.87
C ASN A 59 15.09 6.82 -11.49
N GLU A 60 14.40 7.44 -10.53
CA GLU A 60 13.03 7.05 -10.15
C GLU A 60 11.99 7.62 -11.12
N ILE A 61 12.26 8.81 -11.66
CA ILE A 61 11.43 9.47 -12.68
C ILE A 61 12.30 10.02 -13.80
N TYR A 62 11.76 10.03 -15.01
CA TYR A 62 12.40 10.66 -16.16
C TYR A 62 11.69 11.98 -16.42
N ALA A 63 12.29 13.07 -15.96
CA ALA A 63 11.69 14.38 -16.10
C ALA A 63 12.74 15.46 -16.34
N THR A 64 12.35 16.53 -17.02
CA THR A 64 13.17 17.73 -17.19
C THR A 64 12.49 18.91 -16.52
N LEU A 65 13.25 19.64 -15.70
CA LEU A 65 12.79 20.89 -15.06
C LEU A 65 13.18 22.08 -15.95
N THR A 66 12.19 22.84 -16.39
CA THR A 66 12.38 24.10 -17.11
C THR A 66 11.92 25.24 -16.22
N PRO A 67 12.74 26.28 -15.97
CA PRO A 67 12.29 27.44 -15.20
C PRO A 67 11.14 28.14 -15.95
N SER A 68 10.07 28.48 -15.25
CA SER A 68 8.96 29.22 -15.84
C SER A 68 9.39 30.67 -16.11
N PRO A 69 9.20 31.19 -17.33
CA PRO A 69 9.51 32.58 -17.64
C PRO A 69 8.52 33.58 -17.00
N GLU A 70 7.35 33.11 -16.57
CA GLU A 70 6.25 33.96 -16.11
C GLU A 70 6.31 34.28 -14.61
N THR A 71 7.07 33.51 -13.81
CA THR A 71 7.19 33.76 -12.37
C THR A 71 8.56 33.33 -11.85
N PRO A 72 9.37 34.25 -11.30
CA PRO A 72 10.68 33.91 -10.74
C PRO A 72 10.51 32.97 -9.54
N GLY A 73 11.17 31.81 -9.60
CA GLY A 73 11.11 30.77 -8.55
C GLY A 73 10.18 29.59 -8.86
N THR A 74 9.41 29.63 -9.95
CA THR A 74 8.54 28.52 -10.35
C THR A 74 9.17 27.75 -11.51
N ALA A 75 9.08 26.42 -11.49
CA ALA A 75 9.54 25.56 -12.58
C ALA A 75 8.38 24.70 -13.12
N ILE A 76 8.49 24.33 -14.39
CA ILE A 76 7.61 23.38 -15.07
C ILE A 76 8.37 22.06 -15.20
N VAL A 77 7.73 20.98 -14.80
CA VAL A 77 8.26 19.62 -14.89
C VAL A 77 7.64 18.97 -16.12
N THR A 78 8.48 18.56 -17.06
CA THR A 78 8.05 17.77 -18.22
C THR A 78 8.46 16.33 -17.97
N PHE A 79 7.48 15.46 -17.78
CA PHE A 79 7.67 14.03 -17.62
C PHE A 79 7.89 13.39 -18.98
N ARG A 80 8.75 12.38 -19.01
CA ARG A 80 9.04 11.55 -20.17
C ARG A 80 8.95 10.10 -19.75
N ASP A 81 8.59 9.25 -20.70
CA ASP A 81 8.65 7.82 -20.45
C ASP A 81 10.11 7.37 -20.33
N PRO A 82 10.39 6.37 -19.47
CA PRO A 82 11.69 5.72 -19.46
C PRO A 82 12.00 5.22 -20.88
N PRO A 83 13.20 5.52 -21.43
CA PRO A 83 13.57 4.94 -22.70
C PRO A 83 13.50 3.41 -22.57
N PRO A 84 12.98 2.70 -23.59
CA PRO A 84 12.97 1.25 -23.55
C PRO A 84 14.40 0.77 -23.29
N PRO A 85 14.59 -0.22 -22.41
CA PRO A 85 15.92 -0.69 -22.06
C PRO A 85 16.65 -1.09 -23.35
N LYS A 86 17.75 -0.39 -23.64
CA LYS A 86 18.50 -0.57 -24.89
C LYS A 86 19.05 -1.99 -25.07
N TYR A 87 19.16 -2.73 -23.96
CA TYR A 87 19.62 -4.11 -23.93
C TYR A 87 18.81 -4.88 -22.90
N PHE A 88 18.11 -5.92 -23.35
CA PHE A 88 17.57 -6.95 -22.48
C PHE A 88 18.67 -7.99 -22.27
N ASP A 89 19.20 -8.08 -21.06
CA ASP A 89 20.07 -9.20 -20.69
C ASP A 89 19.20 -10.43 -20.39
N PRO A 90 19.28 -11.51 -21.19
CA PRO A 90 18.51 -12.73 -20.95
C PRO A 90 18.73 -13.31 -19.55
N ALA A 91 19.94 -13.16 -18.99
CA ALA A 91 20.26 -13.67 -17.65
C ALA A 91 19.49 -12.91 -16.56
N VAL A 92 19.30 -11.60 -16.73
CA VAL A 92 18.50 -10.77 -15.82
C VAL A 92 17.02 -11.17 -15.89
N LEU A 93 16.51 -11.44 -17.09
CA LEU A 93 15.14 -11.89 -17.28
C LEU A 93 14.90 -13.25 -16.60
N GLU A 94 15.77 -14.23 -16.84
CA GLU A 94 15.68 -15.55 -16.21
C GLU A 94 15.73 -15.46 -14.69
N LYS A 95 16.57 -14.58 -14.13
CA LYS A 95 16.60 -14.32 -12.69
C LYS A 95 15.28 -13.76 -12.19
N ILE A 96 14.71 -12.75 -12.85
CA ILE A 96 13.43 -12.16 -12.45
C ILE A 96 12.30 -13.21 -12.49
N VAL A 97 12.25 -14.03 -13.54
CA VAL A 97 11.26 -15.10 -13.66
C VAL A 97 11.41 -16.12 -12.52
N ARG A 98 12.64 -16.51 -12.21
CA ARG A 98 12.94 -17.44 -11.12
C ARG A 98 12.56 -16.86 -9.75
N ASP A 99 12.88 -15.59 -9.51
CA ASP A 99 12.52 -14.88 -8.28
C ASP A 99 10.98 -14.80 -8.13
N ALA A 100 10.26 -14.51 -9.22
CA ALA A 100 8.80 -14.47 -9.23
C ALA A 100 8.17 -15.84 -8.94
N GLN A 101 8.70 -16.91 -9.55
CA GLN A 101 8.27 -18.28 -9.25
C GLN A 101 8.48 -18.63 -7.79
N ASN A 102 9.65 -18.31 -7.23
CA ASN A 102 9.98 -18.59 -5.84
C ASN A 102 9.02 -17.82 -4.90
N ASN A 103 8.80 -16.54 -5.15
CA ASN A 103 7.86 -15.71 -4.38
C ASN A 103 6.43 -16.28 -4.44
N ASN A 104 5.97 -16.73 -5.61
CA ASN A 104 4.64 -17.33 -5.76
C ASN A 104 4.51 -18.62 -4.94
N THR A 105 5.55 -19.47 -4.92
CA THR A 105 5.52 -20.69 -4.08
C THR A 105 5.45 -20.36 -2.60
N GLN A 106 6.20 -19.35 -2.14
CA GLN A 106 6.16 -18.92 -0.74
C GLN A 106 4.81 -18.32 -0.36
N LEU A 107 4.24 -17.48 -1.23
CA LEU A 107 2.90 -16.92 -1.02
C LEU A 107 1.83 -18.01 -0.97
N GLY A 108 1.91 -19.03 -1.83
CA GLY A 108 0.97 -20.16 -1.80
C GLY A 108 1.05 -20.97 -0.51
N LEU A 109 2.26 -21.16 0.05
CA LEU A 109 2.43 -21.82 1.34
C LEU A 109 1.83 -20.98 2.49
N LEU A 110 2.12 -19.68 2.50
CA LEU A 110 1.57 -18.74 3.48
C LEU A 110 0.04 -18.69 3.41
N ASP A 111 -0.55 -18.60 2.22
CA ASP A 111 -2.00 -18.55 2.02
C ASP A 111 -2.67 -19.84 2.52
N ARG A 112 -2.03 -21.00 2.26
CA ARG A 112 -2.49 -22.28 2.81
C ARG A 112 -2.49 -22.28 4.34
N ASP A 113 -1.44 -21.76 4.97
CA ASP A 113 -1.33 -21.75 6.42
C ASP A 113 -2.24 -20.71 7.08
N VAL A 114 -2.49 -19.57 6.42
CA VAL A 114 -3.56 -18.62 6.79
C VAL A 114 -4.92 -19.29 6.67
N GLY A 115 -5.20 -20.00 5.58
CA GLY A 115 -6.44 -20.74 5.37
C GLY A 115 -6.71 -21.78 6.45
N LYS A 116 -5.69 -22.58 6.81
CA LYS A 116 -5.77 -23.52 7.94
C LYS A 116 -6.04 -22.78 9.25
N SER A 117 -5.29 -21.72 9.54
CA SER A 117 -5.44 -20.96 10.79
C SER A 117 -6.85 -20.37 10.92
N ARG A 118 -7.42 -19.84 9.82
CA ARG A 118 -8.81 -19.36 9.78
C ARG A 118 -9.81 -20.49 9.98
N ALA A 119 -9.59 -21.66 9.38
CA ALA A 119 -10.45 -22.83 9.58
C ALA A 119 -10.42 -23.32 11.04
N TYR A 120 -9.24 -23.36 11.67
CA TYR A 120 -9.09 -23.69 13.09
C TYR A 120 -9.79 -22.68 13.99
N LEU A 121 -9.60 -21.37 13.75
CA LEU A 121 -10.27 -20.33 14.53
C LEU A 121 -11.80 -20.39 14.38
N ASN A 122 -12.32 -20.56 13.15
CA ASN A 122 -13.75 -20.72 12.93
C ASN A 122 -14.30 -21.98 13.62
N LYS A 123 -13.55 -23.08 13.63
CA LYS A 123 -13.94 -24.29 14.35
C LYS A 123 -13.96 -24.05 15.87
N ALA A 124 -12.93 -23.42 16.43
CA ALA A 124 -12.86 -23.13 17.85
C ALA A 124 -13.97 -22.17 18.32
N VAL A 125 -14.34 -21.18 17.50
CA VAL A 125 -15.48 -20.29 17.77
C VAL A 125 -16.80 -21.07 17.74
N LYS A 126 -17.02 -21.90 16.70
CA LYS A 126 -18.23 -22.73 16.60
C LYS A 126 -18.35 -23.78 17.71
N ASP A 127 -17.26 -24.42 18.12
CA ASP A 127 -17.27 -25.38 19.23
C ASP A 127 -17.62 -24.68 20.56
N LYS A 128 -17.22 -23.42 20.76
CA LYS A 128 -17.61 -22.62 21.93
C LYS A 128 -19.10 -22.24 21.92
N GLU A 129 -19.66 -21.91 20.76
CA GLU A 129 -21.08 -21.60 20.60
C GLU A 129 -21.97 -22.85 20.68
N GLY A 130 -21.53 -23.98 20.11
CA GLY A 130 -22.26 -25.25 20.13
C GLY A 130 -22.20 -25.98 21.47
N SER A 131 -21.12 -25.84 22.24
CA SER A 131 -21.00 -26.45 23.57
C SER A 131 -21.82 -25.73 24.65
N GLY A 132 -22.19 -24.46 24.46
CA GLY A 132 -23.03 -23.73 25.41
C GLY A 132 -24.48 -24.20 25.40
N MET A 133 -25.05 -24.40 24.21
CA MET A 133 -26.46 -24.76 24.04
C MET A 133 -26.78 -26.17 24.56
N ALA A 134 -25.85 -27.12 24.45
CA ALA A 134 -26.07 -28.48 24.94
C ALA A 134 -25.98 -28.64 26.46
N PHE A 135 -25.25 -27.76 27.15
CA PHE A 135 -25.18 -27.73 28.61
C PHE A 135 -26.33 -26.93 29.23
N ASP A 136 -26.77 -25.83 28.60
CA ASP A 136 -27.93 -25.06 29.06
C ASP A 136 -29.24 -25.86 28.91
N ASP A 137 -29.50 -26.48 27.76
CA ASP A 137 -30.71 -27.29 27.54
C ASP A 137 -30.79 -28.51 28.50
N MET A 138 -29.64 -29.11 28.82
CA MET A 138 -29.57 -30.25 29.75
C MET A 138 -29.73 -29.79 31.21
N ALA A 139 -29.16 -28.64 31.58
CA ALA A 139 -29.32 -28.05 32.92
C ALA A 139 -30.74 -27.54 33.17
N GLU A 140 -31.41 -26.99 32.14
CA GLU A 140 -32.78 -26.52 32.21
C GLU A 140 -33.78 -27.69 32.34
N MET A 141 -33.56 -28.79 31.59
CA MET A 141 -34.34 -30.04 31.78
C MET A 141 -34.13 -30.69 33.17
N GLU A 142 -32.92 -30.64 33.72
CA GLU A 142 -32.63 -31.14 35.08
C GLU A 142 -33.31 -30.28 36.16
N MET A 143 -33.29 -28.96 35.99
CA MET A 143 -33.95 -28.00 36.90
C MET A 143 -35.48 -28.10 36.84
N GLU A 144 -36.06 -28.37 35.68
CA GLU A 144 -37.50 -28.54 35.53
C GLU A 144 -38.00 -29.85 36.16
N ARG A 145 -37.20 -30.93 36.11
CA ARG A 145 -37.47 -32.16 36.86
C ARG A 145 -37.48 -31.95 38.37
N LEU A 146 -36.58 -31.13 38.90
CA LEU A 146 -36.50 -30.83 40.34
C LEU A 146 -37.61 -29.90 40.82
N ARG A 147 -38.27 -29.15 39.91
CA ARG A 147 -39.35 -28.23 40.24
C ARG A 147 -40.72 -28.89 40.27
N GLY A 148 -40.90 -30.03 39.59
CA GLY A 148 -42.18 -30.75 39.49
C GLY A 148 -42.55 -31.66 40.67
N ASP A 149 -41.69 -31.78 41.69
CA ASP A 149 -41.86 -32.73 42.81
C ASP A 149 -42.40 -32.08 44.10
N TRP A 150 -42.94 -30.86 44.00
CA TRP A 150 -43.60 -30.12 45.09
C TRP A 150 -45.01 -29.69 44.69
N ASP A 151 -45.91 -30.64 44.48
CA ASP A 151 -47.37 -30.46 44.60
C ASP A 151 -47.99 -31.70 45.27
#